data_AF-A0A0R3T2Y2-F1
#
_entry.id   AF-A0A0R3T2Y2-F1
#
_cell.length_a   1.000
_cell.length_b   1.000
_cell.length_c   1.000
_cell.angle_alpha   90.00
_cell.angle_beta   90.00
_cell.angle_gamma   90.00
#
_symmetry.space_group_name_H-M   'P 1'
#
loop_
_entity.id
_entity.type
_entity.pdbx_description
1 polymer ?
#
loop_
_entity_poly.entity_id
_entity_poly.type
_entity_poly.pdbx_seq_one_letter_code
_entity_poly.pdbx_strand_id
1 'polypeptide(L)' 'MFKAFYNYILRRPSVMFTTAVISAFGFEITVDKGVDKLFARVNKGVSCEFLSIIL' A
#
# COMPACT_ATOMS: atom_id res chain seq x y z
N MET A 1 22.03 4.72 8.78
CA MET A 1 20.62 4.79 8.31
C MET A 1 19.63 4.93 9.47
N PHE A 2 19.58 4.01 10.44
CA PHE A 2 18.64 4.06 11.58
C PHE A 2 18.77 5.29 12.50
N LYS A 3 19.99 5.78 12.74
CA LYS A 3 20.23 6.95 13.62
C LYS A 3 19.62 8.25 13.05
N ALA A 4 19.62 8.39 11.73
CA ALA A 4 18.99 9.52 11.05
C ALA A 4 17.46 9.40 11.12
N PHE A 5 16.91 8.22 10.82
CA PHE A 5 15.47 7.97 10.92
C PHE A 5 14.93 8.26 12.32
N TYR A 6 15.65 7.83 13.36
CA TYR A 6 15.27 8.14 14.74
C TYR A 6 15.29 9.64 15.01
N ASN A 7 16.37 10.34 14.63
CA ASN A 7 16.50 11.77 14.90
C ASN A 7 15.51 12.66 14.13
N TYR A 8 15.14 12.27 12.90
CA TYR A 8 14.24 13.06 12.06
C TYR A 8 12.77 12.71 12.26
N ILE A 9 12.43 11.44 12.50
CA ILE A 9 11.04 10.97 12.51
C ILE A 9 10.59 10.54 13.91
N LEU A 10 11.37 9.71 14.61
CA LEU A 10 10.95 9.14 15.91
C LEU A 10 11.22 10.04 17.12
N ARG A 11 12.08 11.06 16.99
CA ARG A 11 12.51 11.93 18.09
C ARG A 11 11.38 12.85 18.60
N ARG A 12 10.45 13.24 17.73
CA ARG A 12 9.32 14.12 18.09
C ARG A 12 8.01 13.36 17.86
N PRO A 13 7.18 13.16 18.89
CA PRO A 13 5.92 12.41 18.77
C PRO A 13 5.01 12.98 17.69
N SER A 14 4.91 14.31 17.58
CA SER A 14 4.12 14.98 16.56
C SER A 14 4.55 14.66 15.13
N VAL A 15 5.86 14.63 14.87
CA VAL A 15 6.40 14.28 13.54
C VAL A 15 6.16 12.80 13.26
N MET A 16 6.38 11.94 14.25
CA MET A 16 6.12 10.50 14.15
C MET A 16 4.66 10.22 13.77
N PHE A 17 3.68 10.83 14.44
CA PHE A 17 2.26 10.63 14.13
C PHE A 17 1.91 11.12 12.72
N THR A 18 2.37 12.30 12.34
CA THR A 18 2.13 12.85 10.99
C THR A 18 2.74 11.95 9.92
N THR A 19 3.98 11.49 10.11
CA THR A 19 4.62 10.56 9.17
C THR A 19 3.89 9.22 9.11
N ALA A 20 3.44 8.69 10.25
CA ALA A 20 2.67 7.44 10.29
C ALA A 20 1.37 7.55 9.49
N VAL A 21 0.59 8.62 9.70
CA VAL A 21 -0.66 8.87 8.98
C VAL A 21 -0.42 9.01 7.47
N ILE A 22 0.56 9.83 7.06
CA ILE A 22 0.90 9.99 5.63
C ILE A 22 1.34 8.66 5.02
N SER A 23 2.16 7.89 5.74
CA SER A 23 2.64 6.60 5.26
C SER A 23 1.53 5.56 5.14
N ALA A 24 0.52 5.60 6.01
CA ALA A 24 -0.63 4.71 5.96
C ALA A 24 -1.47 4.96 4.69
N PHE A 25 -1.80 6.23 4.39
CA PHE A 25 -2.51 6.58 3.16
C PHE A 25 -1.72 6.23 1.89
N GLY A 26 -0.40 6.50 1.89
CA GLY A 26 0.46 6.13 0.76
C GLY A 26 0.56 4.61 0.58
N PHE A 27 0.60 3.87 1.68
CA PHE A 27 0.65 2.41 1.69
C PHE A 27 -0.65 1.81 1.14
N GLU A 28 -1.81 2.28 1.58
CA GLU A 28 -3.13 1.83 1.10
C GLU A 28 -3.22 1.90 -0.44
N ILE A 29 -2.95 3.07 -1.01
CA ILE A 29 -2.97 3.28 -2.48
C ILE A 29 -1.98 2.36 -3.21
N THR A 30 -0.80 2.16 -2.62
CA THR A 30 0.26 1.35 -3.23
C THR A 30 -0.07 -0.14 -3.17
N VAL A 31 -0.62 -0.60 -2.05
CA VAL A 31 -1.02 -1.99 -1.83
C VAL A 31 -2.20 -2.33 -2.70
N ASP A 32 -3.26 -1.53 -2.77
CA ASP A 32 -4.42 -1.83 -3.60
C ASP A 32 -4.02 -2.01 -5.07
N LYS A 33 -3.30 -1.02 -5.62
CA LYS A 33 -2.79 -1.09 -7.01
C LYS A 33 -1.77 -2.21 -7.21
N GLY A 34 -1.00 -2.53 -6.18
CA GLY A 34 0.00 -3.60 -6.20
C GLY A 34 -0.67 -4.97 -6.23
N VAL A 35 -1.66 -5.18 -5.36
CA VAL A 35 -2.45 -6.40 -5.24
C VAL A 35 -3.28 -6.62 -6.49
N ASP A 36 -3.94 -5.61 -7.03
CA ASP A 36 -4.69 -5.72 -8.29
C ASP A 36 -3.78 -6.17 -9.45
N LYS A 37 -2.59 -5.59 -9.55
CA LYS A 37 -1.61 -5.97 -10.58
C LYS A 37 -1.05 -7.37 -10.35
N LEU A 38 -0.83 -7.77 -9.11
CA LEU A 38 -0.39 -9.13 -8.77
C LEU A 38 -1.50 -10.14 -9.08
N PHE A 39 -2.74 -9.85 -8.68
CA PHE A 39 -3.91 -10.67 -8.95
C PHE A 39 -4.13 -10.84 -10.45
N ALA A 40 -4.09 -9.75 -11.23
CA ALA A 40 -4.18 -9.80 -12.68
C ALA A 40 -3.04 -10.57 -13.35
N ARG A 41 -1.85 -10.62 -12.74
CA ARG A 41 -0.71 -11.41 -13.24
C ARG A 41 -0.79 -12.88 -12.84
N VAL A 42 -1.26 -13.18 -11.63
CA VAL A 42 -1.47 -14.55 -11.14
C VAL A 42 -2.62 -15.22 -11.88
N ASN A 43 -3.73 -14.49 -12.09
CA ASN A 43 -4.90 -14.95 -12.83
C ASN A 43 -4.83 -14.62 -14.32
N LYS A 44 -3.62 -14.38 -14.85
CA LYS A 44 -3.40 -14.09 -16.26
C LYS A 44 -3.74 -15.34 -17.10
N GLY A 45 -4.96 -15.37 -17.63
CA GLY A 45 -5.55 -16.53 -18.33
C GLY A 45 -6.92 -16.96 -17.77
N VAL A 46 -7.30 -16.52 -16.57
CA VAL A 46 -8.65 -16.70 -15.99
C VAL A 46 -9.49 -15.42 -16.13
N SER A 47 -8.86 -14.31 -16.51
CA SER A 47 -9.53 -13.03 -16.75
C SER A 47 -10.23 -12.99 -18.12
N CYS A 48 -11.31 -13.76 -18.26
CA CYS A 48 -12.46 -13.33 -19.05
C CYS A 48 -13.56 -13.05 -18.03
N GLU A 49 -14.22 -11.90 -18.10
CA GLU A 49 -15.65 -11.85 -17.81
C GLU A 49 -16.14 -12.51 -16.50
N PHE A 50 -15.38 -12.47 -15.41
CA PHE A 50 -15.87 -12.96 -14.10
C PHE A 50 -16.96 -12.03 -13.50
N LEU A 51 -17.45 -11.07 -14.29
CA LEU A 51 -18.60 -10.22 -14.06
C LEU A 51 -19.86 -10.67 -14.85
N SER A 52 -19.85 -11.82 -15.54
CA SER A 52 -21.05 -12.39 -16.20
C SER A 52 -21.63 -13.61 -15.47
N ILE A 53 -20.99 -14.07 -14.38
CA ILE A 53 -21.44 -15.24 -13.60
C ILE A 53 -22.12 -14.83 -12.27
N ILE A 54 -22.07 -13.55 -11.90
CA ILE A 54 -22.78 -13.01 -10.72
C ILE A 54 -23.95 -12.09 -11.16
N LEU A 55 -24.31 -12.07 -12.45
CA LEU A 55 -25.50 -11.38 -12.96
C LEU A 55 -26.57 -12.39 -13.38
#